data_AF-A0A1Y1MTX0-F1
#
_entry.id   AF-A0A1Y1MTX0-F1
#
_cell.length_a   1.000
_cell.length_b   1.000
_cell.length_c   1.000
_cell.angle_alpha   90.00
_cell.angle_beta   90.00
_cell.angle_gamma   90.00
#
_symmetry.space_group_name_H-M   'P 1'
#
loop_
_entity.id
_entity.type
_entity.pdbx_description
1 polymer ?
#
loop_
_entity_poly.entity_id
_entity_poly.type
_entity_poly.pdbx_seq_one_letter_code
_entity_poly.pdbx_strand_id
1 'polypeptide(L)'
;MKSPSPRKFVNNTPIYMSRRFGLPREFGRIVLSDFGEVVKGDVKRNHNAQPDVYRSPEVMFKAAWSYPIDIWNVGAMVCLSIHECFRFMCLLTGSIDLGCI
;
A
#
# COMPACT_ATOMS: atom_id res chain seq x y z
N MET A 1 28.26 0.73 -2.08
CA MET A 1 27.35 1.77 -1.52
C MET A 1 28.16 3.04 -1.30
N LYS A 2 28.04 4.05 -2.19
CA LYS A 2 29.01 5.19 -2.23
C LYS A 2 28.61 6.42 -1.41
N SER A 3 27.36 6.51 -0.92
CA SER A 3 26.89 7.61 -0.07
C SER A 3 25.74 7.13 0.85
N PRO A 4 26.05 6.64 2.07
CA PRO A 4 25.04 6.15 3.01
C PRO A 4 24.19 7.30 3.57
N SER A 5 22.95 6.99 3.97
CA SER A 5 22.07 7.97 4.62
C SER A 5 22.72 8.54 5.89
N PRO A 6 22.53 9.84 6.20
CA PRO A 6 22.89 10.38 7.50
C PRO A 6 22.36 9.47 8.61
N ARG A 7 23.18 9.20 9.62
CA ARG A 7 22.84 8.27 10.70
C ARG A 7 23.29 8.80 12.04
N LYS A 8 22.57 8.45 13.10
CA LYS A 8 22.99 8.66 14.49
C LYS A 8 23.17 7.31 15.19
N PHE A 9 23.97 7.27 16.24
CA PHE A 9 24.13 6.10 17.09
C PHE A 9 23.33 6.27 18.39
N VAL A 10 22.52 5.26 18.72
CA VAL A 10 21.83 5.15 20.01
C VAL A 10 22.16 3.77 20.55
N ASN A 11 22.80 3.68 21.74
CA ASN A 11 23.23 2.41 22.33
C ASN A 11 24.03 1.52 21.36
N ASN A 12 25.05 2.08 20.70
CA ASN A 12 25.83 1.41 19.63
C ASN A 12 25.02 0.93 18.40
N THR A 13 23.74 1.25 18.31
CA THR A 13 22.89 0.87 17.18
C THR A 13 22.79 2.04 16.20
N PRO A 14 23.14 1.86 14.91
CA PRO A 14 23.01 2.89 13.90
C PRO A 14 21.54 3.07 13.50
N ILE A 15 21.00 4.26 13.69
CA ILE A 15 19.68 4.68 13.21
C ILE A 15 19.91 5.57 11.98
N TYR A 16 19.43 5.12 10.82
CA TYR A 16 19.55 5.84 9.55
C TYR A 16 18.36 6.78 9.35
N MET A 17 18.63 7.99 8.87
CA MET A 17 17.60 8.91 8.41
C MET A 17 16.93 8.35 7.15
N SER A 18 15.60 8.39 7.12
CA SER A 18 14.84 8.04 5.92
C SER A 18 15.20 9.00 4.78
N ARG A 19 15.23 8.47 3.56
CA ARG A 19 15.45 9.28 2.34
C ARG A 19 14.15 9.28 1.55
N ARG A 20 13.82 10.43 0.95
CA ARG A 20 12.75 10.46 -0.05
C ARG A 20 13.18 9.61 -1.24
N PHE A 21 12.44 8.54 -1.49
CA PHE A 21 12.51 7.85 -2.76
C PHE A 21 11.78 8.72 -3.78
N GLY A 22 12.55 9.33 -4.69
CA GLY A 22 11.96 9.95 -5.87
C GLY A 22 11.36 8.89 -6.79
N LEU A 23 10.45 9.29 -7.67
CA LEU A 23 9.98 8.41 -8.74
C LEU A 23 11.19 7.99 -9.58
N PRO A 24 11.46 6.68 -9.72
CA PRO A 24 12.54 6.21 -10.57
C PRO A 24 12.23 6.57 -12.02
N ARG A 25 13.26 6.98 -12.77
CA ARG A 25 13.13 7.28 -14.22
C ARG A 25 12.86 6.01 -15.05
N GLU A 26 13.29 4.87 -14.53
CA GLU A 26 13.08 3.55 -15.12
C GLU A 26 12.54 2.62 -14.02
N PHE A 27 11.38 2.03 -14.26
CA PHE A 27 10.84 1.01 -13.38
C PHE A 27 11.56 -0.31 -13.66
N GLY A 28 12.20 -0.87 -12.64
CA GLY A 28 12.77 -2.21 -12.70
C GLY A 28 11.69 -3.30 -12.72
N ARG A 29 12.12 -4.56 -12.58
CA ARG A 29 11.20 -5.69 -12.45
C ARG A 29 10.28 -5.47 -11.23
N ILE A 30 8.97 -5.54 -11.45
CA ILE A 30 7.98 -5.52 -10.37
C ILE A 30 8.10 -6.84 -9.60
N VAL A 31 8.36 -6.73 -8.30
CA VAL A 31 8.45 -7.87 -7.39
C VAL A 31 7.50 -7.59 -6.23
N LEU A 32 6.61 -8.54 -5.95
CA LEU A 32 5.80 -8.48 -4.74
C LEU A 32 6.72 -8.80 -3.55
N SER A 33 6.81 -7.87 -2.63
CA SER A 33 7.52 -8.03 -1.36
C SER A 33 6.54 -7.90 -0.20
N ASP A 34 6.99 -8.24 1.00
CA ASP A 34 6.19 -8.21 2.23
C ASP A 34 5.05 -9.24 2.25
N PHE A 35 5.38 -10.44 2.73
CA PHE A 35 4.45 -11.56 2.89
C PHE A 35 3.95 -11.70 4.33
N GLY A 36 4.10 -10.67 5.17
CA GLY A 36 3.73 -10.73 6.59
C GLY A 36 2.24 -11.01 6.82
N GLU A 37 1.39 -10.52 5.92
CA GLU A 37 -0.07 -10.66 5.97
C GLU A 37 -0.62 -11.65 4.93
N VAL A 38 0.23 -12.44 4.28
CA VAL A 38 -0.24 -13.39 3.27
C VAL A 38 -1.04 -14.53 3.88
N VAL A 39 -2.20 -14.80 3.28
CA VAL A 39 -3.10 -15.88 3.68
C VAL A 39 -3.54 -16.68 2.45
N LYS A 40 -3.84 -17.97 2.63
CA LYS A 40 -4.47 -18.79 1.59
C LYS A 40 -5.90 -18.31 1.35
N GLY A 41 -6.25 -18.04 0.09
CA GLY A 41 -7.58 -17.56 -0.29
C GLY A 41 -8.66 -18.64 -0.38
N ASP A 42 -8.30 -19.92 -0.27
CA ASP A 42 -9.25 -21.06 -0.37
C ASP A 42 -10.32 -21.03 0.73
N VAL A 43 -10.05 -20.33 1.83
CA VAL A 43 -10.99 -20.10 2.93
C VAL A 43 -11.41 -18.63 2.92
N LYS A 44 -12.72 -18.39 2.81
CA LYS A 44 -13.27 -17.05 2.92
C LYS A 44 -13.08 -16.49 4.33
N ARG A 45 -12.77 -15.19 4.41
CA ARG A 45 -12.46 -14.47 5.65
C ARG A 45 -13.31 -13.22 5.78
N ASN A 46 -13.39 -12.68 6.99
CA ASN A 46 -14.18 -11.49 7.31
C ASN A 46 -13.46 -10.56 8.31
N HIS A 47 -12.19 -10.81 8.60
CA HIS A 47 -11.36 -9.91 9.41
C HIS A 47 -10.78 -8.79 8.54
N ASN A 48 -10.14 -7.81 9.19
CA ASN A 48 -9.49 -6.72 8.49
C ASN A 48 -8.43 -7.24 7.52
N ALA A 49 -8.41 -6.65 6.34
CA ALA A 49 -7.38 -6.80 5.33
C ALA A 49 -7.19 -5.43 4.67
N GLN A 50 -6.04 -5.25 4.02
CA GLN A 50 -5.70 -4.07 3.23
C GLN A 50 -5.57 -2.75 4.05
N PRO A 51 -4.59 -1.90 3.71
CA PRO A 51 -4.56 -0.51 4.19
C PRO A 51 -5.81 0.25 3.72
N ASP A 52 -6.22 1.28 4.47
CA ASP A 52 -7.49 2.00 4.23
C ASP A 52 -7.67 2.47 2.79
N VAL A 53 -6.62 3.06 2.19
CA VAL A 53 -6.68 3.58 0.82
C VAL A 53 -6.91 2.48 -0.20
N TYR A 54 -6.35 1.27 -0.01
CA TYR A 54 -6.46 0.16 -0.95
C TYR A 54 -7.60 -0.80 -0.61
N ARG A 55 -8.38 -0.52 0.44
CA ARG A 55 -9.37 -1.46 0.95
C ARG A 55 -10.48 -1.70 -0.07
N SER A 56 -10.76 -2.96 -0.33
CA SER A 56 -11.83 -3.35 -1.25
C SER A 56 -13.19 -3.22 -0.56
N PRO A 57 -14.29 -3.06 -1.32
CA PRO A 57 -15.62 -2.86 -0.75
C PRO A 57 -16.07 -4.02 0.14
N GLU A 58 -15.76 -5.27 -0.23
CA GLU A 58 -16.09 -6.43 0.60
C GLU A 58 -15.40 -6.40 1.97
N VAL A 59 -14.16 -5.91 2.04
CA VAL A 59 -13.46 -5.76 3.33
C VAL A 59 -14.01 -4.58 4.12
N MET A 60 -14.35 -3.46 3.45
CA MET A 60 -15.01 -2.31 4.10
C MET A 60 -16.34 -2.68 4.75
N PHE A 61 -17.15 -3.49 4.06
CA PHE A 61 -18.44 -3.97 4.57
C PHE A 61 -18.33 -5.18 5.50
N LYS A 62 -17.11 -5.63 5.82
CA LYS A 62 -16.85 -6.86 6.60
C LYS A 62 -17.55 -8.09 6.00
N ALA A 63 -17.77 -8.08 4.69
CA ALA A 63 -18.28 -9.21 3.94
C ALA A 63 -17.19 -10.27 3.77
N ALA A 64 -17.62 -11.48 3.40
CA ALA A 64 -16.70 -12.59 3.19
C ALA A 64 -15.83 -12.34 1.94
N TRP A 65 -14.51 -12.31 2.12
CA TRP A 65 -13.52 -12.02 1.10
C TRP A 65 -12.54 -13.17 0.86
N SER A 66 -11.85 -13.15 -0.28
CA SER A 66 -10.89 -14.15 -0.77
C SER A 66 -9.96 -13.47 -1.80
N TYR A 67 -9.33 -14.22 -2.71
CA TYR A 67 -8.40 -13.73 -3.75
C TYR A 67 -8.82 -12.46 -4.52
N PRO A 68 -10.10 -12.16 -4.79
CA PRO A 68 -10.48 -10.94 -5.52
C PRO A 68 -10.01 -9.63 -4.89
N ILE A 69 -9.79 -9.58 -3.57
CA ILE A 69 -9.30 -8.37 -2.90
C ILE A 69 -7.90 -7.97 -3.38
N ASP A 70 -7.08 -8.93 -3.83
CA ASP A 70 -5.74 -8.65 -4.34
C ASP A 70 -5.79 -8.08 -5.76
N ILE A 71 -6.80 -8.46 -6.54
CA ILE A 71 -7.05 -7.85 -7.86
C ILE A 71 -7.49 -6.38 -7.67
N TRP A 72 -8.33 -6.12 -6.67
CA TRP A 72 -8.69 -4.75 -6.30
C TRP A 72 -7.46 -3.93 -5.90
N ASN A 73 -6.55 -4.49 -5.09
CA ASN A 73 -5.30 -3.81 -4.71
C ASN A 73 -4.48 -3.37 -5.92
N VAL A 74 -4.32 -4.24 -6.92
CA VAL A 74 -3.58 -3.91 -8.15
C VAL A 74 -4.29 -2.83 -8.95
N GLY A 75 -5.62 -2.94 -9.09
CA GLY A 75 -6.43 -1.92 -9.73
C GLY A 75 -6.29 -0.55 -9.06
N ALA A 76 -6.36 -0.53 -7.73
CA ALA A 76 -6.16 0.67 -6.92
C ALA A 76 -4.75 1.27 -7.09
N MET A 77 -3.68 0.46 -7.13
CA MET A 77 -2.32 0.97 -7.40
C MET A 77 -2.18 1.63 -8.78
N VAL A 78 -2.80 1.06 -9.82
CA VAL A 78 -2.82 1.64 -11.17
C VAL A 78 -3.66 2.91 -11.19
N CYS A 79 -4.81 2.89 -10.53
CA CYS A 79 -5.76 3.99 -10.40
C CYS A 79 -5.13 5.20 -9.69
N LEU A 80 -4.43 5.00 -8.57
CA LEU A 80 -3.70 6.05 -7.85
C LEU A 80 -2.60 6.70 -8.70
N SER A 81 -2.03 5.96 -9.66
CA SER A 81 -1.03 6.50 -10.57
C SER A 81 -1.62 7.40 -11.67
N ILE A 82 -2.95 7.39 -11.84
CA ILE A 82 -3.67 8.17 -12.85
C ILE A 82 -4.48 9.27 -12.13
N HIS A 83 -4.14 10.55 -12.39
CA HIS A 83 -4.63 11.71 -11.64
C HIS A 83 -6.18 11.81 -11.54
N GLU A 84 -6.90 11.46 -12.60
CA GLU A 84 -8.37 11.52 -12.65
C GLU A 84 -9.06 10.40 -11.85
N CYS A 85 -8.34 9.32 -11.59
CA CYS A 85 -8.84 8.10 -11.00
C CYS A 85 -8.75 8.13 -9.45
N PHE A 86 -7.77 8.87 -8.91
CA PHE A 86 -7.59 9.10 -7.47
C PHE A 86 -8.86 9.62 -6.77
N ARG A 87 -9.56 10.59 -7.39
CA ARG A 87 -10.80 11.17 -6.85
C ARG A 87 -11.91 10.13 -6.68
N PHE A 88 -11.97 9.13 -7.57
CA PHE A 88 -12.98 8.09 -7.51
C PHE A 88 -12.76 7.14 -6.32
N MET A 89 -11.51 6.77 -6.03
CA MET A 89 -11.17 5.96 -4.85
C MET A 89 -11.44 6.66 -3.52
N CYS A 90 -11.10 7.95 -3.38
CA CYS A 90 -11.40 8.72 -2.16
C CYS A 90 -12.90 8.80 -1.90
N LEU A 91 -13.71 8.96 -2.96
CA LEU A 91 -15.18 8.98 -2.85
C LEU A 91 -15.74 7.62 -2.42
N LEU A 92 -15.17 6.51 -2.89
CA LEU A 92 -15.62 5.15 -2.56
C LEU A 92 -15.22 4.70 -1.15
N THR A 93 -14.04 5.11 -0.67
CA THR A 93 -13.50 4.69 0.64
C THR A 93 -14.01 5.54 1.81
N GLY A 94 -14.75 6.63 1.54
CA GLY A 94 -15.27 7.53 2.57
C GLY A 94 -14.18 8.39 3.26
N SER A 95 -12.93 8.31 2.81
CA SER A 95 -11.85 9.19 3.24
C SER A 95 -11.94 10.53 2.48
N ILE A 96 -12.95 11.32 2.83
CA ILE A 96 -13.07 12.72 2.38
C ILE A 96 -12.22 13.68 3.23
N ASP A 97 -11.68 13.22 4.36
CA ASP A 97 -10.93 14.06 5.29
C ASP A 97 -9.50 13.54 5.49
N LEU A 98 -8.58 14.10 4.69
CA LEU A 98 -7.24 14.59 5.07
C LEU A 98 -6.33 14.67 3.83
N GLY A 99 -6.29 15.85 3.21
CA GLY A 99 -5.11 16.31 2.47
C GLY A 99 -4.86 15.65 1.12
N CYS A 100 -5.67 16.00 0.13
CA CYS A 100 -5.22 15.98 -1.27
C CYS A 100 -4.36 17.25 -1.50
N ILE A 101 -3.08 17.20 -1.09
CA ILE A 101 -1.97 18.07 -1.56
C ILE A 101 -0.76 17.18 -1.81
#